data_AF-M7Z9J1-F1
#
_entry.id   AF-M7Z9J1-F1
#
_cell.length_a   1.000
_cell.length_b   1.000
_cell.length_c   1.000
_cell.angle_alpha   90.00
_cell.angle_beta   90.00
_cell.angle_gamma   90.00
#
_symmetry.space_group_name_H-M   'P 1'
#
loop_
_entity.id
_entity.type
_entity.pdbx_description
1 polymer ?
#
loop_
_entity_poly.entity_id
_entity_poly.type
_entity_poly.pdbx_seq_one_letter_code
_entity_poly.pdbx_strand_id
1 'polypeptide(L)'
;MQAAALCREQMHVILAEEMAGAAAAFNNRQQSEEQPAEASASSEQVAWRGALSRSFARADALAVSACACGRGSTASVPKSCSCLLSSAQKGAIVGSTAVVALLVRDRLIVANCGDSRAVLSRGGVAVPLSQDHKV
;
A
#
# COMPACT_ATOMS: atom_id res chain seq x y z
N MET A 1 -1.01 18.85 3.92
CA MET A 1 -0.56 17.49 4.19
C MET A 1 0.21 17.05 2.96
N GLN A 2 1.49 16.77 3.11
CA GLN A 2 2.31 16.25 2.00
C GLN A 2 1.98 14.76 1.83
N ALA A 3 1.99 14.23 0.60
CA ALA A 3 1.65 12.82 0.35
C ALA A 3 2.54 11.86 1.16
N ALA A 4 3.81 12.20 1.36
CA ALA A 4 4.74 11.41 2.18
C ALA A 4 4.30 11.29 3.66
N ALA A 5 3.74 12.36 4.24
CA ALA A 5 3.23 12.32 5.61
C ALA A 5 1.99 11.43 5.73
N LEU A 6 1.09 11.51 4.74
CA LEU A 6 -0.06 10.61 4.65
C LEU A 6 0.38 9.15 4.49
N CYS A 7 1.34 8.87 3.61
CA CYS A 7 1.89 7.52 3.44
C CYS A 7 2.49 7.00 4.76
N ARG A 8 3.28 7.81 5.48
CA ARG A 8 3.84 7.43 6.78
C ARG A 8 2.75 7.06 7.79
N GLU A 9 1.68 7.85 7.87
CA GLU A 9 0.64 7.72 8.89
C GLU A 9 -0.44 6.70 8.54
N GLN A 10 -0.75 6.50 7.26
CA GLN A 10 -1.93 5.74 6.83
C GLN A 10 -1.59 4.51 5.98
N MET A 11 -0.44 4.43 5.31
CA MET A 11 -0.18 3.33 4.37
C MET A 11 -0.23 1.96 5.06
N HIS A 12 0.33 1.85 6.26
CA HIS A 12 0.31 0.60 7.03
C HIS A 12 -1.11 0.22 7.50
N VAL A 13 -1.96 1.19 7.81
CA VAL A 13 -3.36 0.97 8.20
C VAL A 13 -4.18 0.50 7.00
N ILE A 14 -4.09 1.22 5.89
CA ILE A 14 -4.76 0.87 4.62
C ILE A 14 -4.33 -0.52 4.19
N LEU A 15 -3.04 -0.83 4.28
CA LEU A 15 -2.50 -2.13 3.91
C LEU A 15 -3.06 -3.24 4.81
N ALA A 16 -3.12 -3.05 6.12
CA ALA A 16 -3.69 -4.03 7.03
C ALA A 16 -5.15 -4.34 6.68
N GLU A 17 -5.96 -3.32 6.37
CA GLU A 17 -7.36 -3.48 5.97
C GLU A 17 -7.49 -4.24 4.63
N GLU A 18 -6.72 -3.84 3.62
CA GLU A 18 -6.73 -4.50 2.31
C GLU A 18 -6.26 -5.96 2.38
N MET A 19 -5.27 -6.22 3.24
CA MET A 19 -4.76 -7.56 3.48
C MET A 19 -5.78 -8.44 4.20
N ALA A 20 -6.45 -7.92 5.22
CA ALA A 20 -7.52 -8.64 5.92
C ALA A 20 -8.67 -8.99 4.95
N GLY A 21 -9.09 -8.03 4.11
CA GLY A 21 -10.10 -8.26 3.08
C GLY A 21 -9.67 -9.31 2.04
N ALA A 22 -8.41 -9.26 1.59
CA ALA A 22 -7.87 -10.23 0.65
C ALA A 22 -7.78 -11.64 1.26
N ALA A 23 -7.36 -11.77 2.52
CA ALA A 23 -7.30 -13.04 3.22
C ALA A 23 -8.69 -13.66 3.38
N ALA A 24 -9.70 -12.88 3.76
CA ALA A 24 -11.08 -13.35 3.84
C ALA A 24 -11.59 -13.85 2.48
N ALA A 25 -11.36 -13.09 1.41
CA ALA A 25 -11.78 -13.47 0.05
C ALA A 25 -11.03 -14.69 -0.50
N PHE A 26 -9.78 -14.89 -0.08
CA PHE A 26 -8.96 -16.05 -0.45
C PHE A 26 -9.41 -17.32 0.27
N ASN A 27 -9.62 -17.24 1.59
CA ASN A 27 -10.11 -18.37 2.39
C ASN A 27 -11.47 -18.87 1.92
N ASN A 28 -12.39 -17.96 1.57
CA ASN A 28 -13.71 -18.33 1.02
C ASN A 28 -13.60 -19.10 -0.31
N ARG A 29 -12.58 -18.83 -1.13
CA ARG A 29 -12.35 -19.52 -2.41
C ARG A 29 -11.68 -20.88 -2.23
N GLN A 30 -10.79 -21.04 -1.26
CA GLN A 30 -10.16 -22.33 -0.98
C GLN A 30 -11.12 -23.36 -0.38
N GLN A 31 -12.14 -22.93 0.37
CA GLN A 31 -13.16 -23.85 0.87
C GLN A 31 -14.02 -24.47 -0.23
N SER A 32 -14.05 -23.89 -1.44
CA SER A 32 -14.84 -24.40 -2.56
C SER A 32 -14.08 -25.27 -3.56
N GLU A 33 -12.74 -25.32 -3.52
CA GLU A 33 -11.94 -26.06 -4.51
C GLU A 33 -10.71 -26.73 -3.85
N GLU A 34 -10.67 -28.08 -3.83
CA GLU A 34 -9.48 -28.85 -3.47
C GLU A 34 -8.40 -28.67 -4.55
N GLN A 35 -7.54 -27.65 -4.39
CA GLN A 35 -6.53 -27.29 -5.38
C GLN A 35 -5.14 -27.85 -5.06
N PRO A 36 -4.37 -28.27 -6.09
CA PRO A 36 -2.98 -28.70 -5.92
C PRO A 36 -2.08 -27.55 -5.45
N ALA A 37 -1.04 -27.89 -4.67
CA ALA A 37 -0.18 -26.94 -3.94
C ALA A 37 0.55 -25.89 -4.82
N GLU A 38 0.75 -26.14 -6.11
CA GLU A 38 1.36 -25.15 -7.02
C GLU A 38 0.37 -24.08 -7.50
N ALA A 39 -0.91 -24.46 -7.67
CA ALA A 39 -1.97 -23.51 -8.00
C ALA A 39 -2.29 -22.59 -6.80
N SER A 40 -2.07 -23.07 -5.57
CA SER A 40 -2.29 -22.27 -4.37
C SER A 40 -1.26 -21.14 -4.22
N ALA A 41 0.00 -21.37 -4.57
CA ALA A 41 1.05 -20.34 -4.53
C ALA A 41 0.83 -19.21 -5.56
N SER A 42 0.36 -19.56 -6.77
CA SER A 42 0.02 -18.56 -7.80
C SER A 42 -1.23 -17.76 -7.41
N SER A 43 -2.25 -18.42 -6.86
CA SER A 43 -3.45 -17.76 -6.32
C SER A 43 -3.12 -16.85 -5.14
N GLU A 44 -2.22 -17.26 -4.25
CA GLU A 44 -1.73 -16.44 -3.14
C GLU A 44 -1.02 -15.19 -3.66
N GLN A 45 -0.14 -15.35 -4.67
CA GLN A 45 0.55 -14.22 -5.30
C GLN A 45 -0.44 -13.22 -5.94
N VAL A 46 -1.51 -13.71 -6.57
CA VAL A 46 -2.59 -12.86 -7.11
C VAL A 46 -3.29 -12.08 -5.99
N ALA A 47 -3.56 -12.73 -4.85
CA ALA A 47 -4.16 -12.07 -3.69
C ALA A 47 -3.25 -10.97 -3.12
N TRP A 48 -1.94 -11.25 -2.94
CA TRP A 48 -0.94 -10.27 -2.52
C TRP A 48 -0.87 -9.06 -3.46
N ARG A 49 -0.76 -9.30 -4.77
CA ARG A 49 -0.72 -8.25 -5.79
C ARG A 49 -1.97 -7.38 -5.77
N GLY A 50 -3.14 -8.01 -5.63
CA GLY A 50 -4.42 -7.31 -5.56
C GLY A 50 -4.52 -6.41 -4.32
N ALA A 51 -4.18 -6.93 -3.14
CA ALA A 51 -4.22 -6.17 -1.89
C ALA A 51 -3.27 -4.97 -1.94
N LEU A 52 -2.01 -5.19 -2.33
CA LEU A 52 -1.01 -4.12 -2.44
C LEU A 52 -1.44 -3.04 -3.44
N SER A 53 -1.95 -3.44 -4.62
CA SER A 53 -2.41 -2.48 -5.63
C SER A 53 -3.55 -1.60 -5.11
N ARG A 54 -4.53 -2.20 -4.41
CA ARG A 54 -5.63 -1.45 -3.79
C ARG A 54 -5.14 -0.54 -2.67
N SER A 55 -4.13 -0.95 -1.91
CA SER A 55 -3.57 -0.10 -0.85
C SER A 55 -2.95 1.18 -1.39
N PHE A 56 -2.13 1.09 -2.45
CA PHE A 56 -1.54 2.27 -3.09
C PHE A 56 -2.62 3.16 -3.72
N ALA A 57 -3.60 2.58 -4.39
CA ALA A 57 -4.71 3.34 -4.98
C ALA A 57 -5.55 4.09 -3.92
N ARG A 58 -5.81 3.46 -2.78
CA ARG A 58 -6.52 4.10 -1.66
C ARG A 58 -5.69 5.21 -1.02
N ALA A 59 -4.38 5.00 -0.83
CA ALA A 59 -3.49 6.03 -0.32
C ALA A 59 -3.44 7.26 -1.25
N ASP A 60 -3.40 7.04 -2.56
CA ASP A 60 -3.44 8.11 -3.57
C ASP A 60 -4.77 8.88 -3.52
N ALA A 61 -5.92 8.18 -3.50
CA ALA A 61 -7.23 8.81 -3.38
C ALA A 61 -7.38 9.63 -2.09
N LEU A 62 -6.82 9.14 -0.98
CA LEU A 62 -6.78 9.88 0.29
C LEU A 62 -5.84 11.09 0.20
N ALA A 63 -4.71 11.00 -0.50
CA ALA A 63 -3.82 12.13 -0.72
C ALA A 63 -4.50 13.25 -1.51
N VAL A 64 -5.27 12.91 -2.56
CA VAL A 64 -6.04 13.87 -3.38
C VAL A 64 -7.11 14.61 -2.55
N SER A 65 -7.70 13.93 -1.56
CA SER A 65 -8.81 14.46 -0.75
C SER A 65 -8.39 14.97 0.63
N ALA A 66 -7.13 14.80 1.02
CA ALA A 66 -6.62 15.20 2.32
C ALA A 66 -6.56 16.72 2.48
N CYS A 67 -7.05 17.22 3.61
CA CYS A 67 -6.91 18.63 3.94
C CYS A 67 -5.45 18.99 4.26
N ALA A 68 -5.03 20.21 3.90
CA ALA A 68 -3.69 20.70 4.14
C ALA A 68 -3.28 20.65 5.64
N CYS A 69 -4.22 20.76 6.57
CA CYS A 69 -3.96 20.75 8.01
C CYS A 69 -3.59 19.38 8.60
N GLY A 70 -3.76 18.28 7.84
CA GLY A 70 -3.48 16.92 8.31
C GLY A 70 -4.44 16.37 9.38
N ARG A 71 -5.45 17.14 9.81
CA ARG A 71 -6.48 16.69 10.74
C ARG A 71 -7.60 15.98 9.98
N GLY A 72 -7.94 14.76 10.39
CA GLY A 72 -9.22 14.10 10.03
C GLY A 72 -9.18 13.11 8.86
N SER A 73 -8.02 12.84 8.26
CA SER A 73 -7.87 11.79 7.24
C SER A 73 -7.58 10.45 7.92
N THR A 74 -8.60 9.67 8.24
CA THR A 74 -8.44 8.26 8.61
C THR A 74 -8.62 7.39 7.37
N ALA A 75 -7.94 6.25 7.30
CA ALA A 75 -7.98 5.29 6.18
C ALA A 75 -9.40 4.95 5.65
N SER A 76 -10.40 5.09 6.52
CA SER A 76 -11.79 4.72 6.28
C SER A 76 -12.72 5.84 5.80
N VAL A 77 -12.43 7.14 5.99
CA VAL A 77 -13.34 8.24 5.60
C VAL A 77 -12.58 9.54 5.32
N PRO A 78 -12.68 10.13 4.11
CA PRO A 78 -12.30 11.52 3.88
C PRO A 78 -13.31 12.42 4.59
N LYS A 79 -12.97 12.93 5.78
CA LYS A 79 -13.78 13.97 6.42
C LYS A 79 -13.42 15.32 5.81
N SER A 80 -14.43 16.06 5.36
CA SER A 80 -14.28 17.47 5.01
C SER A 80 -13.82 18.23 6.27
N CYS A 81 -12.59 18.72 6.28
CA CYS A 81 -12.12 19.60 7.34
C CYS A 81 -12.84 20.94 7.23
N SER A 82 -13.45 21.41 8.32
CA SER A 82 -14.04 22.75 8.43
C SER A 82 -13.02 23.86 8.72
N CYS A 83 -11.72 23.55 8.64
CA CYS A 83 -10.64 24.49 8.92
C CYS A 83 -10.41 25.47 7.75
N LEU A 84 -9.95 26.69 8.06
CA LEU A 84 -9.67 27.76 7.08
C LEU A 84 -8.66 27.37 5.98
N LEU A 85 -7.90 26.30 6.19
CA LEU A 85 -6.94 25.74 5.23
C LEU A 85 -7.57 24.83 4.17
N SER A 86 -8.85 24.42 4.34
CA SER A 86 -9.54 23.56 3.39
C SER A 86 -9.88 24.26 2.07
N SER A 87 -10.01 25.60 2.10
CA SER A 87 -10.22 26.45 0.92
C SER A 87 -8.92 27.07 0.37
N ALA A 88 -7.85 27.12 1.17
CA ALA A 88 -6.67 27.92 0.87
C ALA A 88 -5.62 27.26 -0.04
N GLN A 89 -5.65 25.94 -0.28
CA GLN A 89 -4.81 25.34 -1.32
C GLN A 89 -5.38 24.00 -1.80
N LYS A 90 -6.10 24.04 -2.90
CA LYS A 90 -6.46 22.86 -3.70
C LYS A 90 -5.35 22.46 -4.71
N GLY A 91 -4.14 23.03 -4.57
CA GLY A 91 -3.14 23.04 -5.65
C GLY A 91 -1.68 22.71 -5.28
N ALA A 92 -1.39 22.21 -4.07
CA ALA A 92 -0.01 21.83 -3.72
C ALA A 92 0.08 20.50 -2.95
N ILE A 93 -0.71 19.49 -3.36
CA ILE A 93 -0.42 18.13 -2.91
C ILE A 93 0.84 17.69 -3.65
N VAL A 94 1.97 17.77 -2.97
CA VAL A 94 3.25 17.24 -3.45
C VAL A 94 3.16 15.73 -3.42
N GLY A 95 3.39 15.08 -4.57
CA GLY A 95 3.43 13.63 -4.69
C GLY A 95 4.51 13.00 -3.81
N SER A 96 4.46 11.68 -3.66
CA SER A 96 5.46 10.91 -2.92
C SER A 96 5.75 9.62 -3.67
N THR A 97 6.99 9.15 -3.57
CA THR A 97 7.28 7.74 -3.79
C THR A 97 6.85 6.93 -2.57
N ALA A 98 6.70 5.62 -2.75
CA ALA A 98 6.50 4.71 -1.63
C ALA A 98 7.05 3.32 -1.99
N VAL A 99 7.85 2.78 -1.07
CA VAL A 99 8.28 1.38 -1.07
C VAL A 99 7.82 0.74 0.23
N VAL A 100 7.18 -0.43 0.13
CA VAL A 100 6.64 -1.17 1.27
C VAL A 100 7.23 -2.57 1.25
N ALA A 101 7.79 -3.01 2.38
CA ALA A 101 8.27 -4.36 2.59
C ALA A 101 7.44 -5.04 3.69
N LEU A 102 6.83 -6.16 3.36
CA LEU A 102 6.05 -6.99 4.27
C LEU A 102 6.81 -8.28 4.56
N LEU A 103 7.09 -8.53 5.83
CA LEU A 103 7.59 -9.81 6.29
C LEU A 103 6.42 -10.61 6.86
N VAL A 104 6.07 -11.71 6.18
CA VAL A 104 4.97 -12.60 6.57
C VAL A 104 5.54 -14.00 6.69
N ARG A 105 5.70 -14.47 7.93
CA ARG A 105 6.39 -15.73 8.25
C ARG A 105 7.81 -15.74 7.65
N ASP A 106 8.05 -16.60 6.68
CA ASP A 106 9.31 -16.82 5.95
C ASP A 106 9.37 -16.08 4.60
N ARG A 107 8.35 -15.28 4.27
CA ARG A 107 8.24 -14.57 2.98
C ARG A 107 8.42 -13.07 3.17
N LEU A 108 9.26 -12.50 2.30
CA LEU A 108 9.45 -11.06 2.18
C LEU A 108 8.80 -10.59 0.86
N ILE A 109 7.73 -9.80 0.97
CA ILE A 109 7.00 -9.24 -0.17
C ILE A 109 7.31 -7.75 -0.26
N VAL A 110 7.67 -7.26 -1.44
CA VAL A 110 7.96 -5.84 -1.68
C VAL A 110 7.02 -5.27 -2.74
N ALA A 111 6.46 -4.10 -2.46
CA ALA A 111 5.75 -3.27 -3.42
C ALA A 111 6.44 -1.91 -3.53
N ASN A 112 6.72 -1.46 -4.75
CA ASN A 112 7.37 -0.20 -5.03
C ASN A 112 6.52 0.65 -5.98
N CYS A 113 6.44 1.95 -5.69
CA CYS A 113 5.88 2.97 -6.56
C CYS A 113 6.81 4.19 -6.54
N GLY A 114 7.56 4.38 -7.63
CA GLY A 114 8.50 5.50 -7.80
C GLY A 114 9.95 5.03 -7.88
N ASP A 115 10.88 5.97 -7.64
CA ASP A 115 12.33 5.76 -7.75
C ASP A 115 13.01 5.40 -6.42
N SER A 116 12.24 5.16 -5.36
CA SER A 116 12.73 4.50 -4.15
C SER A 116 13.08 3.03 -4.40
N ARG A 117 13.89 2.44 -3.51
CA ARG A 117 14.41 1.08 -3.71
C ARG A 117 14.48 0.24 -2.44
N ALA A 118 14.08 -1.03 -2.55
CA ALA A 118 14.34 -2.06 -1.56
C ALA A 118 15.47 -2.99 -2.02
N VAL A 119 16.44 -3.23 -1.13
CA VAL A 119 17.58 -4.12 -1.35
C VAL A 119 17.76 -5.01 -0.12
N LEU A 120 17.87 -6.32 -0.32
CA LEU A 120 18.14 -7.30 0.72
C LEU A 120 19.63 -7.65 0.75
N SER A 121 20.24 -7.60 1.93
CA SER A 121 21.57 -8.18 2.13
C SER A 121 21.43 -9.68 2.43
N ARG A 122 21.99 -10.55 1.60
CA ARG A 122 21.97 -12.01 1.76
C ARG A 122 23.38 -12.55 1.60
N GLY A 123 23.98 -13.02 2.69
CA GLY A 123 25.36 -13.53 2.68
C GLY A 123 26.40 -12.48 2.28
N GLY A 124 26.18 -11.21 2.63
CA GLY A 124 27.04 -10.09 2.21
C GLY A 124 26.81 -9.61 0.77
N VAL A 125 25.90 -10.24 0.02
CA VAL A 125 25.53 -9.84 -1.34
C VAL A 125 24.26 -8.98 -1.32
N ALA A 126 24.29 -7.86 -2.03
CA ALA A 126 23.12 -7.01 -2.24
C ALA A 126 22.20 -7.60 -3.32
N VAL A 127 20.96 -7.92 -2.95
CA VAL A 127 19.93 -8.48 -3.82
C VAL A 127 18.81 -7.45 -4.00
N PRO A 128 18.60 -6.87 -5.19
CA PRO A 128 17.51 -5.92 -5.41
C PRO A 128 16.16 -6.62 -5.30
N LEU A 129 15.25 -6.03 -4.54
CA LEU A 129 13.87 -6.54 -4.36
C LEU A 129 12.82 -5.67 -5.06
N SER A 130 13.21 -4.50 -5.55
CA SER A 130 12.37 -3.63 -6.36
C SER A 130 13.15 -3.08 -7.54
N GLN A 131 12.40 -2.66 -8.57
CA GLN A 131 12.91 -1.92 -9.70
C GLN A 131 12.45 -0.46 -9.59
N ASP A 132 13.38 0.49 -9.79
CA ASP A 132 13.04 1.91 -9.82
C ASP A 132 12.12 2.19 -11.01
N HIS A 133 11.03 2.91 -10.79
CA HIS A 133 10.17 3.38 -11.88
C HIS A 133 10.75 4.67 -12.47
N LYS A 134 11.69 4.50 -13.40
CA LYS A 134 12.25 5.59 -14.21
C LYS A 134 11.65 5.53 -15.62
N VAL A 135 11.36 6.71 -16.18
CA VAL A 135 10.91 6.89 -17.58
C VAL A 135 12.12 7.06 -18.47
#